data_AF-A0A1C6GIX0-F1
#
_entry.id   AF-A0A1C6GIX0-F1
#
_cell.length_a   1.000
_cell.length_b   1.000
_cell.length_c   1.000
_cell.angle_alpha   90.00
_cell.angle_beta   90.00
_cell.angle_gamma   90.00
#
_symmetry.space_group_name_H-M   'P 1'
#
loop_
_entity.id
_entity.type
_entity.pdbx_description
1 polymer ?
#
loop_
_entity_poly.entity_id
_entity_poly.type
_entity_poly.pdbx_seq_one_letter_code
_entity_poly.pdbx_strand_id
1 'polypeptide(L)'
;MGKSSFINRIAGGKRAKVEDRPGVTRGKQWIRISEDLELLDMPGILWPKFEDQAVGEKLAFTGAIKDDIMDLEYIAMKLLDVLCQRYPDKLCERYKLTRQQLDGCDGGWEVLQLIGKKRGMLVAGGEVNTERAAITVIDEYRGQKIGRFTLEMPPDESAAPAPEGEAEL
;
A
#
# COMPACT_ATOMS: atom_id res chain seq x y z
N MET A 1 0.89 5.76 -7.11
CA MET A 1 1.09 5.10 -8.42
C MET A 1 0.30 5.86 -9.48
N GLY A 2 0.92 6.29 -10.58
CA GLY A 2 0.24 7.13 -11.58
C GLY A 2 1.14 8.07 -12.40
N LYS A 3 2.45 8.11 -12.13
CA LYS A 3 3.41 8.96 -12.88
C LYS A 3 3.34 8.71 -14.39
N SER A 4 3.49 7.46 -14.84
CA SER A 4 3.47 7.16 -16.28
C SER A 4 2.09 7.40 -16.92
N SER A 5 1.00 7.14 -16.18
CA SER A 5 -0.36 7.46 -16.64
C SER A 5 -0.61 8.97 -16.75
N PHE A 6 -0.08 9.75 -15.80
CA PHE A 6 -0.14 11.22 -15.79
C PHE A 6 0.71 11.81 -16.93
N ILE A 7 1.96 11.33 -17.10
CA ILE A 7 2.86 11.71 -18.19
C ILE A 7 2.20 11.44 -19.54
N ASN A 8 1.61 10.26 -19.74
CA ASN A 8 0.94 9.93 -21.00
C ASN A 8 -0.30 10.79 -21.27
N ARG A 9 -0.98 11.28 -20.22
CA ARG A 9 -2.14 12.16 -20.36
C ARG A 9 -1.75 13.59 -20.73
N ILE A 10 -0.61 14.07 -20.23
CA ILE A 10 -0.08 15.40 -20.54
C ILE A 10 0.66 15.42 -21.88
N ALA A 11 1.35 14.35 -22.25
CA ALA A 11 2.11 14.26 -23.50
C ALA A 11 1.27 14.02 -24.76
N GLY A 12 -0.06 14.14 -24.69
CA GLY A 12 -0.93 14.15 -25.88
C GLY A 12 -1.17 12.79 -26.56
N GLY A 13 -0.86 11.67 -25.92
CA GLY A 13 -1.16 10.32 -26.42
C GLY A 13 0.03 9.52 -26.97
N LYS A 14 -0.06 8.20 -26.75
CA LYS A 14 0.85 7.08 -27.10
C LYS A 14 2.16 7.44 -27.83
N ARG A 15 3.18 7.91 -27.09
CA ARG A 15 4.58 7.92 -27.58
C ARG A 15 5.52 6.99 -26.80
N ALA A 16 5.22 6.70 -25.54
CA ALA A 16 5.96 5.66 -24.81
C ALA A 16 5.35 4.28 -25.11
N LYS A 17 6.18 3.31 -25.46
CA LYS A 17 5.77 1.91 -25.66
C LYS A 17 5.24 1.39 -24.32
N VAL A 18 3.91 1.27 -24.20
CA VAL A 18 3.24 0.71 -23.02
C VAL A 18 3.42 -0.80 -23.08
N GLU A 19 4.49 -1.30 -22.46
CA GLU A 19 4.44 -2.64 -21.88
C GLU A 19 4.00 -2.50 -20.43
N ASP A 20 2.90 -3.17 -20.11
CA ASP A 20 2.23 -3.16 -18.80
C ASP A 20 2.99 -4.07 -17.82
N ARG A 21 4.28 -3.76 -17.60
CA ARG A 21 5.17 -4.45 -16.65
C ARG A 21 5.84 -3.43 -15.71
N PRO A 22 5.48 -3.40 -14.42
CA PRO A 22 6.14 -2.55 -13.43
C PRO A 22 7.63 -2.92 -13.29
N GLY A 23 8.54 -2.04 -13.71
CA GLY A 23 9.98 -2.24 -13.57
C GLY A 23 10.85 -2.00 -14.80
N VAL A 24 10.32 -1.47 -15.90
CA VAL A 24 11.12 -1.16 -17.09
C VAL A 24 11.16 0.36 -17.33
N THR A 25 11.81 1.09 -16.42
CA THR A 25 12.40 2.40 -16.72
C THR A 25 13.90 2.24 -16.52
N ARG A 26 14.67 2.11 -17.61
CA ARG A 26 16.10 1.76 -17.56
C ARG A 26 17.05 2.94 -17.30
N GLY A 27 16.55 4.07 -16.78
CA GLY A 27 17.37 5.22 -16.39
C GLY A 27 16.57 6.50 -16.24
N LYS A 28 17.23 7.59 -15.80
CA LYS A 28 16.67 8.96 -15.84
C LYS A 28 16.37 9.30 -17.31
N GLN A 29 15.13 9.59 -17.66
CA GLN A 29 14.76 9.97 -19.02
C GLN A 29 14.06 11.33 -19.03
N TRP A 30 14.56 12.25 -19.86
CA TRP A 30 13.86 13.48 -20.17
C TRP A 30 12.81 13.20 -21.25
N ILE A 31 11.55 13.44 -20.93
CA ILE A 31 10.41 13.32 -21.83
C ILE A 31 9.98 14.74 -22.20
N ARG A 32 10.23 15.14 -23.44
CA ARG A 32 9.80 16.44 -23.95
C ARG A 32 8.30 16.41 -24.26
N ILE A 33 7.54 17.27 -23.58
CA ILE A 33 6.08 17.39 -23.68
C ILE A 33 5.70 18.48 -24.68
N SER A 34 6.45 19.59 -24.73
CA SER A 34 6.31 20.67 -25.72
C SER A 34 7.66 21.35 -25.98
N GLU A 35 7.71 22.41 -26.81
CA GLU A 35 8.96 23.14 -27.07
C GLU A 35 9.55 23.78 -25.79
N ASP A 36 8.72 24.11 -24.80
CA ASP A 36 9.14 24.77 -23.55
C ASP A 36 9.01 23.89 -22.29
N LEU A 37 8.59 22.61 -22.44
CA LEU A 37 8.34 21.74 -21.30
C LEU A 37 8.99 20.37 -21.45
N GLU A 38 9.90 20.06 -20.53
CA GLU A 38 10.55 18.77 -20.40
C GLU A 38 10.27 18.16 -19.02
N LEU A 39 9.96 16.87 -18.99
CA LEU A 39 9.61 16.14 -17.77
C LEU A 39 10.65 15.06 -17.51
N LEU A 40 11.31 15.15 -16.36
CA LEU A 40 12.28 14.16 -15.92
C LEU A 40 11.57 12.98 -15.27
N ASP A 41 11.56 11.82 -15.94
CA ASP A 41 11.12 10.56 -15.35
C ASP A 41 12.29 9.92 -14.61
N MET A 42 12.13 9.77 -13.29
CA MET A 42 13.05 9.02 -12.46
C MET A 42 12.42 7.65 -12.20
N PRO A 43 13.16 6.53 -12.40
CA PRO A 43 12.70 5.24 -11.90
C PRO A 43 12.37 5.41 -10.42
N GLY A 44 11.25 4.81 -9.97
CA GLY A 44 10.77 4.93 -8.60
C GLY A 44 11.93 4.75 -7.63
N ILE A 45 12.13 5.74 -6.76
CA ILE A 45 13.23 5.74 -5.79
C ILE A 45 13.09 4.46 -4.97
N LEU A 46 13.95 3.49 -5.26
CA LEU A 46 14.06 2.24 -4.52
C LEU A 46 14.96 2.51 -3.31
N TRP A 47 14.33 2.51 -2.15
CA TRP A 47 14.84 2.06 -0.85
C TRP A 47 16.28 2.46 -0.46
N PRO A 48 16.46 3.58 0.26
CA PRO A 48 17.28 3.53 1.46
C PRO A 48 16.48 2.77 2.54
N LYS A 49 17.15 1.96 3.36
CA LYS A 49 16.57 1.38 4.59
C LYS A 49 15.76 2.49 5.26
N PHE A 50 14.43 2.33 5.34
CA PHE A 50 13.62 3.37 5.95
C PHE A 50 14.15 3.58 7.36
N GLU A 51 14.59 4.79 7.65
CA GLU A 51 14.94 5.17 9.02
C GLU A 51 13.70 5.06 9.92
N ASP A 52 12.49 5.14 9.34
CA ASP A 52 11.21 4.94 9.98
C ASP A 52 10.42 3.76 9.37
N GLN A 53 10.31 2.67 10.13
CA GLN A 53 9.56 1.47 9.77
C GLN A 53 8.07 1.76 9.47
N ALA A 54 7.45 2.73 10.14
CA ALA A 54 6.04 3.06 9.96
C ALA A 54 5.77 3.69 8.58
N VAL A 55 6.73 4.48 8.05
CA VAL A 55 6.64 5.03 6.69
C VAL A 55 6.73 3.90 5.66
N GLY A 56 7.63 2.94 5.86
CA GLY A 56 7.76 1.76 5.02
C GLY A 56 6.48 0.92 4.95
N GLU A 57 5.83 0.70 6.10
CA GLU A 57 4.55 -0.03 6.19
C GLU A 57 3.43 0.66 5.39
N LYS A 58 3.27 1.98 5.56
CA LYS A 58 2.26 2.75 4.79
C LYS A 58 2.48 2.67 3.29
N LEU A 59 3.74 2.74 2.85
CA LEU A 59 4.11 2.59 1.44
C LEU A 59 3.81 1.18 0.93
N ALA A 60 4.05 0.15 1.74
CA ALA A 60 3.68 -1.23 1.42
C ALA A 60 2.16 -1.40 1.28
N PHE A 61 1.36 -0.84 2.19
CA PHE A 61 -0.11 -0.93 2.13
C PHE A 61 -0.67 -0.36 0.82
N THR A 62 -0.11 0.76 0.36
CA THR A 62 -0.57 1.45 -0.86
C THR A 62 -0.05 0.82 -2.16
N GLY A 63 0.78 -0.21 -2.08
CA GLY A 63 1.42 -0.84 -3.25
C GLY A 63 2.47 0.05 -3.90
N ALA A 64 3.07 0.97 -3.13
CA ALA A 64 4.19 1.78 -3.60
C ALA A 64 5.48 0.93 -3.77
N ILE A 65 5.55 -0.19 -3.04
CA ILE A 65 6.64 -1.17 -3.05
C ILE A 65 6.14 -2.45 -3.73
N LYS A 66 7.01 -3.13 -4.50
CA LYS A 66 6.66 -4.37 -5.19
C LYS A 66 6.42 -5.50 -4.19
N ASP A 67 5.36 -6.28 -4.43
CA ASP A 67 4.96 -7.37 -3.55
C ASP A 67 6.02 -8.50 -3.49
N ASP A 68 6.70 -8.78 -4.59
CA ASP A 68 7.73 -9.84 -4.69
C ASP A 68 8.94 -9.68 -3.75
N ILE A 69 9.13 -8.48 -3.19
CA ILE A 69 10.24 -8.17 -2.26
C ILE A 69 9.76 -7.97 -0.82
N MET A 70 8.48 -8.26 -0.54
CA MET A 70 7.85 -8.07 0.77
C MET A 70 7.30 -9.38 1.31
N ASP A 71 7.32 -9.52 2.63
CA ASP A 71 6.51 -10.52 3.32
C ASP A 71 5.05 -10.04 3.35
N LEU A 72 4.24 -10.54 2.41
CA LEU A 72 2.83 -10.14 2.31
C LEU A 72 2.01 -10.53 3.53
N GLU A 73 2.35 -11.61 4.22
CA GLU A 73 1.65 -12.03 5.43
C GLU A 73 1.88 -11.02 6.55
N TYR A 74 3.14 -10.59 6.74
CA TYR A 74 3.48 -9.53 7.68
C TYR A 74 2.80 -8.21 7.34
N ILE A 75 2.82 -7.78 6.06
CA ILE A 75 2.17 -6.54 5.63
C ILE A 75 0.64 -6.63 5.82
N ALA A 76 0.01 -7.77 5.50
CA ALA A 76 -1.42 -7.97 5.71
C ALA A 76 -1.79 -7.95 7.19
N MET A 77 -0.99 -8.58 8.05
CA MET A 77 -1.14 -8.54 9.50
C MET A 77 -1.13 -7.10 10.02
N LYS A 78 -0.10 -6.32 9.66
CA LYS A 78 0.04 -4.92 10.10
C LYS A 78 -1.07 -4.02 9.57
N LEU A 79 -1.52 -4.25 8.33
CA LEU A 79 -2.69 -3.57 7.78
C LEU A 79 -3.95 -3.90 8.60
N LEU A 80 -4.16 -5.17 8.93
CA LEU A 80 -5.30 -5.61 9.72
C LEU A 80 -5.28 -5.03 11.14
N ASP A 81 -4.12 -4.88 11.78
CA ASP A 81 -4.00 -4.18 13.06
C ASP A 81 -4.57 -2.76 12.96
N VAL A 82 -4.14 -2.00 11.95
CA VAL A 82 -4.60 -0.62 11.73
C VAL A 82 -6.10 -0.58 11.44
N LEU A 83 -6.60 -1.49 10.59
CA LEU A 83 -8.01 -1.53 10.22
C LEU A 83 -8.91 -1.98 11.38
N CYS A 84 -8.47 -2.90 12.24
CA CYS A 84 -9.23 -3.31 13.42
C CYS A 84 -9.37 -2.18 14.44
N GLN A 85 -8.32 -1.38 14.59
CA GLN A 85 -8.33 -0.23 15.50
C GLN A 85 -9.20 0.92 14.97
N ARG A 86 -9.11 1.23 13.68
CA ARG A 86 -9.73 2.44 13.11
C ARG A 86 -11.03 2.21 12.36
N TYR A 87 -11.19 1.06 11.72
CA TYR A 87 -12.30 0.75 10.80
C TYR A 87 -12.86 -0.66 10.99
N PRO A 88 -13.14 -1.11 12.22
CA PRO A 88 -13.58 -2.48 12.48
C PRO A 88 -14.89 -2.85 11.77
N ASP A 89 -15.83 -1.91 11.69
CA ASP A 89 -17.12 -2.13 11.04
C ASP A 89 -16.97 -2.46 9.55
N LYS A 90 -15.96 -1.89 8.89
CA LYS A 90 -15.65 -2.18 7.47
C LYS A 90 -15.13 -3.60 7.27
N LEU A 91 -14.33 -4.10 8.20
CA LEU A 91 -13.88 -5.49 8.19
C LEU A 91 -15.04 -6.45 8.44
N CYS A 92 -15.89 -6.14 9.44
CA CYS A 92 -17.08 -6.92 9.75
C CYS A 92 -18.03 -7.01 8.55
N GLU A 93 -18.32 -5.88 7.91
CA GLU A 93 -19.15 -5.79 6.70
C GLU A 93 -18.55 -6.61 5.55
N ARG A 94 -17.26 -6.42 5.24
CA ARG A 94 -16.60 -7.06 4.10
C ARG A 94 -16.48 -8.57 4.25
N TYR A 95 -16.07 -9.04 5.44
CA TYR A 95 -15.75 -10.44 5.68
C TYR A 95 -16.88 -11.20 6.40
N LYS A 96 -18.02 -10.55 6.64
CA LYS A 96 -19.17 -11.12 7.37
C LYS A 96 -18.77 -11.65 8.75
N LEU A 97 -17.93 -10.88 9.44
CA LEU A 97 -17.47 -11.15 10.80
C LEU A 97 -18.36 -10.41 11.79
N THR A 98 -18.56 -10.96 12.98
CA THR A 98 -19.17 -10.21 14.07
C THR A 98 -18.12 -9.39 14.81
N ARG A 99 -18.55 -8.32 15.50
CA ARG A 99 -17.64 -7.53 16.34
C ARG A 99 -16.98 -8.38 17.42
N GLN A 100 -17.75 -9.28 18.04
CA GLN A 100 -17.23 -10.23 19.03
C GLN A 100 -16.14 -11.15 18.47
N GLN A 101 -16.25 -11.60 17.21
CA GLN A 101 -15.21 -12.41 16.59
C GLN A 101 -13.94 -11.60 16.36
N LEU A 102 -14.06 -10.34 15.99
CA LEU A 102 -12.92 -9.46 15.74
C LEU A 102 -12.24 -9.03 17.05
N ASP A 103 -13.02 -8.70 18.07
CA ASP A 103 -12.51 -8.29 19.39
C ASP A 103 -11.90 -9.46 20.17
N GLY A 104 -12.25 -10.69 19.81
CA GLY A 104 -11.65 -11.90 20.36
C GLY A 104 -10.30 -12.26 19.75
N CYS A 105 -9.83 -11.54 18.73
CA CYS A 105 -8.52 -11.75 18.12
C CYS A 105 -7.44 -10.92 18.82
N ASP A 106 -6.31 -11.54 19.15
CA ASP A 106 -5.13 -10.87 19.68
C ASP A 106 -4.22 -10.37 18.54
N GLY A 107 -4.74 -9.42 17.77
CA GLY A 107 -4.03 -8.75 16.68
C GLY A 107 -4.29 -9.30 15.28
N GLY A 108 -3.65 -8.66 14.30
CA GLY A 108 -3.93 -8.81 12.88
C GLY A 108 -3.66 -10.21 12.32
N TRP A 109 -2.79 -10.99 12.97
CA TRP A 109 -2.47 -12.35 12.53
C TRP A 109 -3.65 -13.30 12.74
N GLU A 110 -4.28 -13.22 13.91
CA GLU A 110 -5.49 -14.01 14.19
C GLU A 110 -6.67 -13.55 13.33
N VAL A 111 -6.76 -12.24 13.06
CA VAL A 111 -7.75 -11.69 12.13
C VAL A 111 -7.53 -12.24 10.72
N LEU A 112 -6.27 -12.35 10.26
CA LEU A 112 -5.93 -12.93 8.97
C LEU A 112 -6.38 -14.40 8.88
N GLN A 113 -6.09 -15.18 9.92
CA GLN A 113 -6.54 -16.58 10.02
C GLN A 113 -8.07 -16.69 10.05
N LEU A 114 -8.73 -15.81 10.80
CA LEU A 114 -10.19 -15.76 10.88
C LEU A 114 -10.81 -15.46 9.52
N ILE A 115 -10.26 -14.49 8.77
CA ILE A 115 -10.68 -14.16 7.41
C ILE A 115 -10.46 -15.35 6.47
N GLY A 116 -9.29 -15.98 6.52
CA GLY A 116 -8.96 -17.15 5.70
C GLY A 116 -9.92 -18.31 5.95
N LYS A 117 -10.19 -18.62 7.24
CA LYS A 117 -11.16 -19.64 7.65
C LYS A 117 -12.57 -19.31 7.17
N LYS A 118 -13.03 -18.06 7.35
CA LYS A 118 -14.36 -17.61 6.94
C LYS A 118 -14.57 -17.70 5.42
N ARG A 119 -13.49 -17.53 4.65
CA ARG A 119 -13.50 -17.65 3.19
C ARG A 119 -13.19 -19.05 2.66
N GLY A 120 -12.99 -20.04 3.54
CA GLY A 120 -12.66 -21.40 3.14
C GLY A 120 -11.30 -21.52 2.45
N MET A 121 -10.37 -20.62 2.75
CA MET A 121 -8.99 -20.69 2.26
C MET A 121 -8.22 -21.68 3.13
N LEU A 122 -8.43 -22.97 2.87
CA LEU A 122 -7.82 -24.05 3.63
C LEU A 122 -6.82 -24.82 2.76
N VAL A 123 -5.77 -25.33 3.38
CA VAL A 123 -4.85 -26.32 2.79
C VAL A 123 -5.20 -27.73 3.27
N ALA A 124 -4.51 -28.74 2.72
CA ALA A 124 -4.64 -30.12 3.18
C ALA A 124 -4.38 -30.20 4.69
N GLY A 125 -5.23 -30.92 5.42
CA GLY A 125 -5.19 -30.98 6.89
C GLY A 125 -6.12 -29.98 7.59
N GLY A 126 -6.79 -29.08 6.85
CA GLY A 126 -7.77 -28.16 7.41
C GLY A 126 -7.16 -26.88 8.02
N GLU A 127 -5.86 -26.69 7.86
CA GLU A 127 -5.16 -25.47 8.23
C GLU A 127 -5.49 -24.33 7.26
N VAL A 128 -5.41 -23.09 7.74
CA VAL A 128 -5.70 -21.90 6.92
C VAL A 128 -4.53 -21.60 6.00
N ASN A 129 -4.81 -21.38 4.71
CA ASN A 129 -3.85 -20.84 3.77
C ASN A 129 -3.70 -19.33 4.00
N THR A 130 -2.78 -18.95 4.88
CA THR A 130 -2.54 -17.57 5.30
C THR A 130 -1.92 -16.72 4.20
N GLU A 131 -1.05 -17.29 3.36
CA GLU A 131 -0.48 -16.62 2.18
C GLU A 131 -1.59 -16.15 1.21
N ARG A 132 -2.52 -17.04 0.86
CA ARG A 132 -3.66 -16.71 0.00
C ARG A 132 -4.60 -15.70 0.66
N ALA A 133 -4.77 -15.79 1.98
CA ALA A 133 -5.55 -14.82 2.73
C ALA A 133 -4.88 -13.43 2.69
N ALA A 134 -3.56 -13.36 2.85
CA ALA A 134 -2.79 -12.13 2.84
C ALA A 134 -2.88 -11.42 1.49
N ILE A 135 -2.62 -12.15 0.39
CA ILE A 135 -2.80 -11.64 -0.97
C ILE A 135 -4.22 -11.09 -1.16
N THR A 136 -5.24 -11.85 -0.74
CA THR A 136 -6.64 -11.42 -0.86
C THR A 136 -6.93 -10.14 -0.07
N VAL A 137 -6.45 -10.03 1.16
CA VAL A 137 -6.65 -8.84 2.01
C VAL A 137 -6.00 -7.62 1.37
N ILE A 138 -4.74 -7.74 0.92
CA ILE A 138 -4.01 -6.63 0.29
C ILE A 138 -4.67 -6.20 -1.02
N ASP A 139 -5.07 -7.13 -1.89
CA ASP A 139 -5.76 -6.83 -3.14
C ASP A 139 -7.11 -6.16 -2.92
N GLU A 140 -7.86 -6.60 -1.91
CA GLU A 140 -9.17 -6.02 -1.58
C GLU A 140 -9.03 -4.64 -0.94
N TYR A 141 -7.99 -4.42 -0.14
CA TYR A 141 -7.66 -3.11 0.40
C TYR A 141 -7.31 -2.13 -0.71
N ARG A 142 -6.32 -2.48 -1.55
CA ARG A 142 -5.85 -1.65 -2.68
C ARG A 142 -6.93 -1.43 -3.73
N GLY A 143 -7.78 -2.43 -3.95
CA GLY A 143 -8.95 -2.36 -4.82
C GLY A 143 -10.16 -1.63 -4.23
N GLN A 144 -10.04 -1.05 -3.02
CA GLN A 144 -11.12 -0.33 -2.32
C GLN A 144 -12.38 -1.18 -2.07
N LYS A 145 -12.25 -2.51 -2.05
CA LYS A 145 -13.36 -3.45 -1.84
C LYS A 145 -13.74 -3.56 -0.36
N ILE A 146 -12.80 -3.35 0.55
CA ILE A 146 -13.06 -3.28 2.00
C ILE A 146 -13.69 -1.93 2.36
N GLY A 147 -13.27 -0.86 1.68
CA GLY A 147 -13.73 0.49 1.91
C GLY A 147 -12.74 1.54 1.40
N ARG A 148 -13.01 2.81 1.72
CA ARG A 148 -12.09 3.92 1.50
C ARG A 148 -11.47 4.30 2.84
N PHE A 149 -10.15 4.45 2.87
CA PHE A 149 -9.39 4.64 4.10
C PHE A 149 -8.43 5.83 3.96
N THR A 150 -8.20 6.49 5.08
CA THR A 150 -7.19 7.55 5.20
C THR A 150 -6.13 7.05 6.17
N LEU A 151 -4.94 6.75 5.67
CA LEU A 151 -3.84 6.24 6.50
C LEU A 151 -3.10 7.35 7.27
N GLU A 152 -3.15 8.58 6.77
CA GLU A 152 -2.50 9.75 7.36
C GLU A 152 -3.49 10.85 7.68
N MET A 153 -3.42 11.39 8.89
CA MET A 153 -4.15 12.58 9.28
C MET A 153 -3.22 13.79 9.12
N PRO A 154 -3.76 14.98 8.83
CA PRO A 154 -2.97 16.19 8.90
C PRO A 154 -2.30 16.30 10.29
N PRO A 155 -1.07 16.83 10.38
CA PRO A 155 -0.46 17.12 11.66
C PRO A 155 -1.37 18.07 12.45
N ASP A 156 -1.48 17.84 13.75
CA ASP A 156 -2.17 18.78 14.64
C ASP A 156 -1.54 20.16 14.48
N GLU A 157 -2.33 21.21 14.30
CA GLU A 157 -1.83 22.60 14.13
C GLU A 157 -0.96 23.07 15.31
N SER A 158 -1.00 22.36 16.45
CA SER A 158 -0.14 22.61 17.62
C SER A 158 1.29 22.05 17.49
N ALA A 159 1.54 21.17 16.52
CA ALA A 159 2.88 20.67 16.19
C ALA A 159 3.52 21.59 15.15
N ALA A 160 3.98 22.76 15.60
CA ALA A 160 4.79 23.64 14.76
C ALA A 160 5.96 22.85 14.14
N PRO A 161 6.28 23.05 12.85
CA PRO A 161 7.46 22.43 12.27
C PRO A 161 8.69 22.83 13.08
N ALA A 162 9.50 21.84 13.45
CA ALA A 162 10.78 22.10 14.12
C ALA A 162 11.57 23.10 13.28
N PRO A 163 12.17 24.15 13.88
CA PRO A 163 12.89 25.16 13.12
C PRO A 163 13.99 24.48 12.33
N GLU A 164 13.93 24.62 11.00
CA GLU A 164 14.99 24.18 10.12
C GLU A 164 16.24 24.96 10.51
N GLY A 165 17.25 24.25 11.01
CA GLY A 165 18.52 24.84 11.41
C GLY A 165 19.14 25.56 10.22
N GLU A 166 19.40 26.85 10.41
CA GLU A 166 20.20 27.65 9.49
C GLU A 166 21.55 26.94 9.30
N ALA A 167 21.78 26.42 8.09
CA ALA A 167 23.12 26.01 7.68
C ALA A 167 23.95 27.29 7.56
N GLU A 168 24.80 27.53 8.56
CA GLU A 168 25.84 28.56 8.52
C GLU A 168 26.71 28.38 7.26
N LEU A 169 27.04 29.52 6.66
CA LEU A 169 27.74 29.74 5.39
C LEU A 169 29.12 29.08 5.28
#